data_AF-B9Y373-F1
#
_entry.id   AF-B9Y373-F1
#
_cell.length_a   1.000
_cell.length_b   1.000
_cell.length_c   1.000
_cell.angle_alpha   90.00
_cell.angle_beta   90.00
_cell.angle_gamma   90.00
#
_symmetry.space_group_name_H-M   'P 1'
#
loop_
_entity.id
_entity.type
_entity.pdbx_description
1 polymer ?
#
loop_
_entity_poly.entity_id
_entity_poly.type
_entity_poly.pdbx_seq_one_letter_code
_entity_poly.pdbx_strand_id
1 'polypeptide(L)'
;MDKQTQPLSPALIEEVLAHKPQAVAELVRQAIVDQADAFSPLIQAPEFAVCLPIKGESLKRVPKPFPADHPLADHLKLKSWYLECFAQGNPAPSELADQITVLAESMRPFNEFLNRASASFTMPQR
;
A
#
# COMPACT_ATOMS: atom_id res chain seq x y z
N MET A 1 -9.77 -31.33 31.99
CA MET A 1 -10.95 -31.04 31.14
C MET A 1 -10.43 -30.68 29.76
N ASP A 2 -10.22 -31.73 28.98
CA ASP A 2 -9.75 -31.67 27.60
C ASP A 2 -10.74 -30.88 26.74
N LYS A 3 -10.30 -29.76 26.18
CA LYS A 3 -11.03 -29.11 25.10
C LYS A 3 -10.80 -29.94 23.85
N GLN A 4 -11.70 -30.87 23.56
CA GLN A 4 -11.77 -31.51 22.25
C GLN A 4 -12.01 -30.42 21.20
N THR A 5 -10.97 -30.09 20.44
CA THR A 5 -11.08 -29.27 19.23
C THR A 5 -11.83 -30.11 18.19
N GLN A 6 -13.13 -29.89 18.09
CA GLN A 6 -13.95 -30.52 17.07
C GLN A 6 -13.53 -29.96 15.70
N PRO A 7 -13.23 -30.79 14.68
CA PRO A 7 -12.79 -30.30 13.39
C PRO A 7 -13.90 -29.47 12.73
N LEU A 8 -13.50 -28.37 12.07
CA LEU A 8 -14.42 -27.47 11.38
C LEU A 8 -15.22 -28.22 10.32
N SER A 9 -16.50 -27.85 10.16
CA SER A 9 -17.36 -28.47 9.16
C SER A 9 -16.83 -28.18 7.75
N PRO A 10 -17.07 -29.08 6.77
CA PRO A 10 -16.66 -28.86 5.38
C PRO A 10 -17.18 -27.53 4.80
N ALA A 11 -18.37 -27.08 5.20
CA ALA A 11 -18.95 -25.80 4.78
C ALA A 11 -18.19 -24.59 5.34
N LEU A 12 -17.76 -24.65 6.61
CA LEU A 12 -16.91 -23.62 7.21
C LEU A 12 -15.51 -23.61 6.59
N ILE A 13 -14.98 -24.79 6.23
CA ILE A 13 -13.71 -24.89 5.51
C ILE A 13 -13.86 -24.26 4.11
N GLU A 14 -14.95 -24.54 3.41
CA GLU A 14 -15.23 -23.97 2.09
C GLU A 14 -15.47 -22.45 2.14
N GLU A 15 -16.16 -21.95 3.17
CA GLU A 15 -16.35 -20.51 3.43
C GLU A 15 -15.03 -19.79 3.76
N VAL A 16 -14.17 -20.41 4.59
CA VAL A 16 -12.84 -19.90 4.94
C VAL A 16 -11.84 -20.01 3.77
N LEU A 17 -11.97 -21.03 2.91
CA LEU A 17 -11.16 -21.17 1.70
C LEU A 17 -11.66 -20.25 0.57
N ALA A 18 -12.96 -19.96 0.50
CA ALA A 18 -13.54 -18.96 -0.40
C ALA A 18 -13.12 -17.54 -0.02
N HIS A 19 -12.96 -17.26 1.28
CA HIS A 19 -12.39 -16.02 1.81
C HIS A 19 -10.92 -16.19 2.17
N LYS A 20 -10.08 -16.53 1.18
CA LYS A 20 -8.63 -16.46 1.35
C LYS A 20 -8.29 -15.03 1.82
N PRO A 21 -7.76 -14.82 3.03
CA PRO A 21 -7.50 -13.46 3.51
C PRO A 21 -6.47 -12.82 2.59
N GLN A 22 -6.91 -11.88 1.76
CA GLN A 22 -6.00 -11.12 0.92
C GLN A 22 -5.06 -10.34 1.82
N ALA A 23 -3.75 -10.51 1.59
CA ALA A 23 -2.78 -9.66 2.24
C ALA A 23 -2.98 -8.22 1.73
N VAL A 24 -2.82 -7.22 2.60
CA VAL A 24 -2.88 -5.79 2.21
C VAL A 24 -2.02 -5.50 0.96
N ALA A 25 -0.86 -6.13 0.86
CA ALA A 25 0.05 -5.95 -0.27
C ALA A 25 -0.51 -6.49 -1.60
N GLU A 26 -1.41 -7.47 -1.59
CA GLU A 26 -2.10 -7.94 -2.80
C GLU A 26 -3.16 -6.92 -3.22
N LEU A 27 -3.93 -6.39 -2.28
CA LEU A 27 -4.93 -5.34 -2.53
C LEU A 27 -4.31 -4.08 -3.13
N VAL A 28 -3.19 -3.62 -2.58
CA VAL A 28 -2.47 -2.45 -3.10
C VAL A 28 -1.95 -2.69 -4.52
N ARG A 29 -1.36 -3.87 -4.80
CA ARG A 29 -0.91 -4.21 -6.17
C ARG A 29 -2.07 -4.28 -7.16
N GLN A 30 -3.17 -4.87 -6.74
CA GLN A 30 -4.38 -4.94 -7.57
C GLN A 30 -4.88 -3.53 -7.90
N ALA A 31 -4.95 -2.64 -6.91
CA ALA A 31 -5.32 -1.24 -7.14
C ALA A 31 -4.35 -0.51 -8.07
N ILE A 32 -3.04 -0.75 -7.97
CA ILE A 32 -2.04 -0.15 -8.88
C ILE A 32 -2.26 -0.58 -10.34
N VAL A 33 -2.64 -1.85 -10.57
CA VAL A 33 -2.95 -2.36 -11.91
C VAL A 33 -4.30 -1.81 -12.40
N ASP A 34 -5.35 -1.95 -11.61
CA ASP A 34 -6.72 -1.58 -12.03
C ASP A 34 -6.91 -0.08 -12.19
N GLN A 35 -6.11 0.73 -11.49
CA GLN A 35 -6.17 2.18 -11.49
C GLN A 35 -4.83 2.79 -11.95
N ALA A 36 -4.13 2.13 -12.88
CA ALA A 36 -2.83 2.61 -13.40
C ALA A 36 -2.93 4.03 -13.98
N ASP A 37 -4.04 4.36 -14.65
CA ASP A 37 -4.31 5.69 -15.22
C ASP A 37 -4.48 6.79 -14.15
N ALA A 38 -4.77 6.41 -12.90
CA ALA A 38 -4.82 7.35 -11.77
C ALA A 38 -3.49 7.35 -10.98
N PHE A 39 -2.88 6.19 -10.79
CA PHE A 39 -1.64 6.06 -10.01
C PHE A 39 -0.43 6.64 -10.74
N SER A 40 -0.29 6.41 -12.06
CA SER A 40 0.87 6.88 -12.83
C SER A 40 0.97 8.41 -12.85
N PRO A 41 -0.09 9.18 -13.17
CA PRO A 41 -0.03 10.64 -13.11
C PRO A 41 0.21 11.16 -11.70
N LEU A 42 -0.34 10.50 -10.67
CA LEU A 42 -0.13 10.87 -9.27
C LEU A 42 1.35 10.86 -8.91
N ILE A 43 2.07 9.78 -9.21
CA ILE A 43 3.49 9.64 -8.85
C ILE A 43 4.43 10.44 -9.77
N GLN A 44 3.91 10.97 -10.87
CA GLN A 44 4.62 11.83 -11.83
C GLN A 44 4.31 13.31 -11.63
N ALA A 45 3.36 13.65 -10.75
CA ALA A 45 2.98 15.03 -10.48
C ALA A 45 4.19 15.81 -9.91
N PRO A 46 4.46 17.05 -10.38
CA PRO A 46 5.57 17.85 -9.89
C PRO A 46 5.58 18.04 -8.37
N GLU A 47 4.39 18.20 -7.78
CA GLU A 47 4.20 18.36 -6.35
C GLU A 47 4.55 17.09 -5.56
N PHE A 48 4.45 15.91 -6.19
CA PHE A 48 4.82 14.64 -5.58
C PHE A 48 6.32 14.37 -5.65
N ALA A 49 7.09 15.14 -6.42
CA ALA A 49 8.52 14.90 -6.63
C ALA A 49 9.32 14.92 -5.31
N VAL A 50 8.89 15.73 -4.33
CA VAL A 50 9.51 15.80 -2.99
C VAL A 50 9.35 14.50 -2.18
N CYS A 51 8.38 13.66 -2.56
CA CYS A 51 8.10 12.37 -1.93
C CYS A 51 8.86 11.20 -2.57
N LEU A 52 9.55 11.42 -3.69
CA LEU A 52 10.25 10.37 -4.42
C LEU A 52 11.63 10.08 -3.82
N PRO A 53 12.10 8.81 -3.91
CA PRO A 53 11.38 7.66 -4.45
C PRO A 53 10.36 7.09 -3.45
N ILE A 54 9.29 6.46 -3.95
CA ILE A 54 8.44 5.59 -3.11
C ILE A 54 9.31 4.44 -2.59
N LYS A 55 9.34 4.26 -1.27
CA LYS A 55 10.19 3.28 -0.60
C LYS A 55 9.40 2.04 -0.17
N GLY A 56 10.15 0.97 0.09
CA GLY A 56 9.65 -0.35 0.45
C GLY A 56 10.70 -1.43 0.21
N GLU A 57 10.60 -2.53 0.93
CA GLU A 57 11.39 -3.72 0.59
C GLU A 57 10.89 -4.26 -0.76
N SER A 58 11.79 -4.46 -1.72
CA SER A 58 11.45 -4.88 -3.08
C SER A 58 11.76 -6.35 -3.33
N LEU A 59 10.83 -7.06 -3.97
CA LEU A 59 11.02 -8.44 -4.43
C LEU A 59 11.86 -8.49 -5.71
N LYS A 60 12.57 -9.60 -5.92
CA LYS A 60 13.36 -9.82 -7.16
C LYS A 60 12.51 -9.84 -8.43
N ARG A 61 11.24 -10.24 -8.33
CA ARG A 61 10.30 -10.39 -9.45
C ARG A 61 8.92 -9.88 -9.04
N VAL A 62 8.13 -9.43 -10.02
CA VAL A 62 6.71 -9.11 -9.82
C VAL A 62 5.98 -10.38 -9.37
N PRO A 63 5.23 -10.35 -8.25
CA PRO A 63 4.45 -11.50 -7.79
C PRO A 63 3.37 -11.89 -8.79
N LYS A 64 3.14 -13.19 -8.98
CA LYS A 64 1.94 -13.65 -9.69
C LYS A 64 0.69 -13.32 -8.85
N PRO A 65 -0.46 -13.00 -9.48
CA PRO A 65 -0.75 -13.07 -10.92
C PRO A 65 -0.41 -11.79 -11.72
N PHE A 66 0.28 -10.81 -11.13
CA PHE A 66 0.48 -9.50 -11.77
C PHE A 66 1.45 -9.55 -12.97
N PRO A 67 1.22 -8.73 -14.02
CA PRO A 67 2.04 -8.72 -15.23
C PRO A 67 3.45 -8.18 -14.97
N ALA A 68 4.46 -8.95 -15.39
CA ALA A 68 5.87 -8.61 -15.17
C ALA A 68 6.37 -7.48 -16.08
N ASP A 69 5.70 -7.26 -17.21
CA ASP A 69 5.93 -6.23 -18.22
C ASP A 69 5.06 -4.97 -18.03
N HIS A 70 4.33 -4.89 -16.90
CA HIS A 70 3.53 -3.72 -16.58
C HIS A 70 4.40 -2.45 -16.49
N PRO A 71 3.95 -1.28 -16.99
CA PRO A 71 4.71 -0.03 -16.87
C PRO A 71 5.07 0.35 -15.42
N LEU A 72 4.25 -0.08 -14.46
CA LEU A 72 4.46 0.13 -13.02
C LEU A 72 5.09 -1.09 -12.30
N ALA A 73 5.76 -1.99 -13.02
CA ALA A 73 6.31 -3.24 -12.48
C ALA A 73 7.21 -3.05 -11.25
N ASP A 74 7.97 -1.95 -11.18
CA ASP A 74 8.83 -1.68 -10.03
C ASP A 74 8.02 -1.38 -8.76
N HIS A 75 6.87 -0.71 -8.89
CA HIS A 75 5.95 -0.52 -7.77
C HIS A 75 5.22 -1.83 -7.40
N LEU A 76 4.98 -2.72 -8.37
CA LEU A 76 4.39 -4.03 -8.10
C LEU A 76 5.35 -4.99 -7.37
N LYS A 77 6.67 -4.77 -7.44
CA LYS A 77 7.66 -5.57 -6.70
C LYS A 77 7.71 -5.23 -5.21
N LEU A 78 7.26 -4.05 -4.81
CA LEU A 78 7.32 -3.60 -3.42
C LEU A 78 6.45 -4.47 -2.51
N LYS A 79 6.94 -4.76 -1.29
CA LYS A 79 6.22 -5.50 -0.23
C LYS A 79 5.45 -4.55 0.69
N SER A 80 5.85 -3.28 0.71
CA SER A 80 5.23 -2.16 1.40
C SER A 80 5.50 -0.89 0.60
N TRP A 81 4.65 0.13 0.75
CA TRP A 81 4.76 1.40 0.04
C TRP A 81 4.72 2.52 1.07
N TYR A 82 5.81 3.28 1.18
CA TYR A 82 5.87 4.40 2.11
C TYR A 82 6.73 5.54 1.55
N LEU A 83 6.52 6.74 2.10
CA LEU A 83 7.20 7.97 1.70
C LEU A 83 8.11 8.43 2.83
N GLU A 84 9.26 8.97 2.48
CA GLU A 84 10.12 9.71 3.40
C GLU A 84 10.30 11.12 2.82
N CYS A 85 9.85 12.12 3.56
CA CYS A 85 9.98 13.53 3.19
C CYS A 85 10.76 14.25 4.29
N PHE A 86 11.63 15.17 3.89
CA PHE A 86 12.51 15.87 4.83
C PHE A 86 12.24 17.37 4.77
N ALA A 87 12.03 17.96 5.95
CA ALA A 87 12.10 19.39 6.12
C ALA A 87 13.50 19.89 5.74
N GLN A 88 13.57 21.09 5.18
CA GLN A 88 14.79 21.68 4.67
C GLN A 88 15.45 22.56 5.74
N GLY A 89 16.76 22.39 5.91
CA GLY A 89 17.57 23.22 6.81
C GLY A 89 17.28 22.99 8.30
N ASN A 90 17.32 24.08 9.07
CA ASN A 90 17.03 24.10 10.50
C ASN A 90 15.96 25.18 10.79
N PRO A 91 14.70 24.94 10.38
CA PRO A 91 13.67 25.96 10.43
C PRO A 91 13.30 26.33 11.87
N ALA A 92 12.87 27.58 12.07
CA ALA A 92 12.19 27.94 13.30
C ALA A 92 10.87 27.14 13.43
N PRO A 93 10.31 26.97 14.64
CA PRO A 93 9.11 26.15 14.83
C PRO A 93 7.90 26.53 13.95
N SER A 94 7.70 27.82 13.69
CA SER A 94 6.62 28.28 12.78
C SER A 94 6.87 27.89 11.33
N GLU A 95 8.10 28.04 10.85
CA GLU A 95 8.49 27.66 9.49
C GLU A 95 8.45 26.14 9.31
N LEU A 96 8.77 25.38 10.37
CA LEU A 96 8.65 23.93 10.37
C LEU A 96 7.19 23.49 10.20
N ALA A 97 6.24 24.18 10.86
CA ALA A 97 4.82 23.88 10.72
C ALA A 97 4.34 24.11 9.28
N ASP A 98 4.80 25.18 8.63
CA ASP A 98 4.49 25.47 7.22
C ASP A 98 5.09 24.39 6.30
N GLN A 99 6.35 24.00 6.53
CA GLN A 99 6.99 22.93 5.76
C GLN A 99 6.27 21.58 5.93
N ILE A 100 5.91 21.21 7.17
CA ILE A 100 5.15 19.99 7.43
C ILE A 100 3.81 20.02 6.71
N THR A 101 3.12 21.17 6.68
CA THR A 101 1.87 21.32 5.95
C THR A 101 2.06 21.01 4.47
N VAL A 102 3.04 21.65 3.83
CA VAL A 102 3.35 21.43 2.39
C VAL A 102 3.72 19.98 2.12
N LEU A 103 4.56 19.37 2.96
CA LEU A 103 4.94 17.96 2.82
C LEU A 103 3.73 17.04 2.99
N ALA A 104 2.86 17.29 3.98
CA ALA A 104 1.65 16.51 4.22
C ALA A 104 0.68 16.60 3.04
N GLU A 105 0.51 17.78 2.46
CA GLU A 105 -0.30 17.97 1.25
C GLU A 105 0.26 17.22 0.04
N SER A 106 1.59 17.20 -0.10
CA SER A 106 2.28 16.47 -1.17
C SER A 106 2.10 14.95 -1.04
N MET A 107 2.11 14.43 0.19
CA MET A 107 1.91 13.00 0.48
C MET A 107 0.45 12.56 0.40
N ARG A 108 -0.51 13.47 0.62
CA ARG A 108 -1.93 13.16 0.81
C ARG A 108 -2.53 12.32 -0.32
N PRO A 109 -2.39 12.66 -1.62
CA PRO A 109 -3.03 11.88 -2.70
C PRO A 109 -2.57 10.42 -2.72
N PHE A 110 -1.29 10.18 -2.47
CA PHE A 110 -0.72 8.84 -2.40
C PHE A 110 -1.24 8.05 -1.19
N ASN A 111 -1.26 8.67 -0.02
CA ASN A 111 -1.79 8.03 1.19
C ASN A 111 -3.28 7.71 1.04
N GLU A 112 -4.05 8.59 0.41
CA GLU A 112 -5.46 8.34 0.10
C GLU A 112 -5.63 7.17 -0.88
N PHE A 113 -4.77 7.08 -1.91
CA PHE A 113 -4.76 5.93 -2.82
C PHE A 113 -4.53 4.63 -2.05
N LEU A 114 -3.52 4.56 -1.19
CA LEU A 114 -3.24 3.37 -0.37
C LEU A 114 -4.40 3.03 0.57
N ASN A 115 -4.97 4.03 1.25
CA ASN A 115 -6.10 3.84 2.16
C ASN A 115 -7.32 3.27 1.44
N ARG A 116 -7.64 3.79 0.23
CA ARG A 116 -8.72 3.25 -0.60
C ARG A 116 -8.42 1.83 -1.06
N ALA A 117 -7.19 1.57 -1.49
CA ALA A 117 -6.78 0.24 -1.95
C ALA A 117 -6.92 -0.83 -0.85
N SER A 118 -6.65 -0.48 0.41
CA SER A 118 -6.75 -1.41 1.55
C SER A 118 -8.07 -1.33 2.31
N ALA A 119 -9.08 -0.59 1.83
CA ALA A 119 -10.30 -0.32 2.59
C ALA A 119 -11.12 -1.57 2.94
N SER A 120 -11.03 -2.63 2.13
CA SER A 120 -11.70 -3.91 2.35
C SER A 120 -10.91 -4.88 3.25
N PHE A 121 -9.70 -4.52 3.67
CA PHE A 121 -8.87 -5.39 4.50
C PHE A 121 -9.42 -5.48 5.93
N THR A 122 -9.55 -6.71 6.43
CA THR A 122 -9.93 -6.98 7.82
C THR A 122 -8.74 -7.51 8.60
N MET A 123 -8.44 -6.89 9.75
CA MET A 123 -7.39 -7.38 10.65
C MET A 123 -7.72 -8.79 11.14
N PRO A 124 -6.75 -9.73 11.15
CA PRO A 124 -6.97 -11.04 11.73
C PRO A 124 -7.24 -10.90 13.23
N GLN A 125 -8.29 -11.57 13.72
CA GLN A 125 -8.52 -11.67 15.16
C GLN A 125 -7.48 -12.61 15.78
N ARG A 126 -6.91 -12.19 16.91
CA ARG A 126 -5.87 -12.92 17.65
C ARG A 126 -6.48 -13.87 18.66
#